data_AF-A0A4R0X9P1-F1
#
_entry.id   AF-A0A4R0X9P1-F1
#
_cell.length_a   1.000
_cell.length_b   1.000
_cell.length_c   1.000
_cell.angle_alpha   90.00
_cell.angle_beta   90.00
_cell.angle_gamma   90.00
#
_symmetry.space_group_name_H-M   'P 1'
#
loop_
_entity.id
_entity.type
_entity.pdbx_description
1 polymer ?
#
loop_
_entity_poly.entity_id
_entity_poly.type
_entity_poly.pdbx_seq_one_letter_code
_entity_poly.pdbx_strand_id
1 'polypeptide(L)'
;GRMLNDTLGRVHFWVTFLGTYAIYFPMHYLGILGMPRRYYAYEGYSFIPSSAQTLNTFITVVALFVATAQLLFLYNLAWSLVRGKRADSNPWRATTLEWQTPQTPPVHGNWGAALPVVYRWAYEYSPPGHEEDFVPQNQPPATAPEPAHPTLEPGEARE
;
A
#
# COMPACT_ATOMS: atom_id res chain seq x y z
N GLY A 1 0.26 -16.05 5.10
CA GLY A 1 1.42 -15.16 4.90
C GLY A 1 2.12 -14.85 6.22
N ARG A 2 3.01 -13.85 6.27
CA ARG A 2 3.60 -13.34 7.51
C ARG A 2 3.51 -11.82 7.56
N MET A 3 3.38 -11.27 8.78
CA MET A 3 3.28 -9.83 9.02
C MET A 3 4.67 -9.17 8.96
N LEU A 4 4.72 -7.98 8.36
CA LEU A 4 5.89 -7.10 8.46
C LEU A 4 6.05 -6.60 9.90
N ASN A 5 7.27 -6.16 10.24
CA ASN A 5 7.50 -5.52 11.53
C ASN A 5 7.00 -4.06 11.50
N ASP A 6 6.00 -3.75 12.33
CA ASP A 6 5.38 -2.42 12.39
C ASP A 6 6.36 -1.34 12.89
N THR A 7 7.26 -1.65 13.82
CA THR A 7 8.25 -0.68 14.31
C THR A 7 9.20 -0.28 13.20
N LEU A 8 9.75 -1.24 12.46
CA LEU A 8 10.61 -0.97 11.30
C LEU A 8 9.83 -0.25 10.20
N GLY A 9 8.57 -0.62 9.97
CA GLY A 9 7.68 0.04 9.02
C GLY A 9 7.44 1.51 9.38
N ARG A 10 7.18 1.83 10.65
CA ARG A 10 7.01 3.22 11.13
C ARG A 10 8.29 4.04 10.97
N VAL A 11 9.45 3.46 11.29
CA VAL A 11 10.75 4.14 11.09
C VAL A 11 10.98 4.43 9.60
N HIS A 12 10.82 3.42 8.74
CA HIS A 12 10.93 3.59 7.28
C HIS A 12 9.96 4.65 6.76
N PHE A 13 8.71 4.63 7.22
CA PHE A 13 7.69 5.60 6.85
C PHE A 13 8.12 7.02 7.20
N TRP A 14 8.49 7.31 8.45
CA TRP A 14 8.83 8.66 8.87
C TRP A 14 10.09 9.20 8.20
N VAL A 15 11.12 8.36 8.05
CA VAL A 15 12.35 8.74 7.34
C VAL A 15 12.03 9.07 5.87
N THR A 16 11.26 8.21 5.20
CA THR A 16 10.90 8.42 3.78
C THR A 16 9.97 9.62 3.63
N PHE A 17 8.99 9.79 4.51
CA PHE A 17 8.05 10.90 4.48
C PHE A 17 8.77 12.24 4.62
N LEU A 18 9.52 12.44 5.72
CA LEU A 18 10.26 13.68 5.96
C LEU A 18 11.33 13.92 4.88
N GLY A 19 12.03 12.86 4.46
CA GLY A 19 13.02 12.95 3.39
C GLY A 19 12.41 13.34 2.04
N THR A 20 11.24 12.82 1.71
CA THR A 20 10.49 13.21 0.49
C THR A 20 10.16 14.70 0.51
N TYR A 21 9.66 15.24 1.62
CA TYR A 21 9.44 16.68 1.74
C TYR A 21 10.75 17.47 1.60
N ALA A 22 11.82 17.03 2.26
CA ALA A 22 13.13 17.68 2.17
C ALA A 22 13.77 17.62 0.76
N ILE A 23 13.39 16.66 -0.08
CA ILE A 23 13.82 16.55 -1.48
C ILE A 23 12.94 17.43 -2.38
N TYR A 24 11.62 17.21 -2.34
CA TYR A 24 10.70 17.78 -3.32
C TYR A 24 10.30 19.22 -3.00
N PHE A 25 10.24 19.63 -1.73
CA PHE A 25 9.89 20.99 -1.39
C PHE A 25 10.93 22.02 -1.92
N PRO A 26 12.24 21.82 -1.74
CA PRO A 26 13.26 22.62 -2.41
C PRO A 26 13.15 22.67 -3.94
N MET A 27 12.72 21.57 -4.58
CA MET A 27 12.56 21.55 -6.04
C MET A 27 11.43 22.47 -6.53
N HIS A 28 10.40 22.76 -5.71
CA HIS A 28 9.41 23.78 -6.06
C HIS A 28 10.05 25.16 -6.14
N TYR A 29 10.93 25.48 -5.19
CA TYR A 29 11.68 26.73 -5.20
C TYR A 29 12.63 26.82 -6.40
N LEU A 30 13.35 25.73 -6.73
CA LEU A 30 14.19 25.67 -7.93
C LEU A 30 13.39 25.86 -9.23
N GLY A 31 12.17 25.32 -9.28
CA GLY A 31 11.25 25.53 -10.39
C GLY A 31 10.83 27.00 -10.56
N ILE A 32 10.56 27.70 -9.45
CA ILE A 32 10.24 29.14 -9.46
C ILE A 32 11.44 29.98 -9.91
N LEU A 33 12.66 29.58 -9.55
CA LEU A 33 13.89 30.20 -10.05
C LEU A 33 14.13 29.98 -11.55
N GLY A 34 13.29 29.19 -12.22
CA GLY A 34 13.37 28.95 -13.65
C GLY A 34 14.40 27.90 -14.04
N MET A 35 14.78 26.99 -13.14
CA MET A 35 15.64 25.85 -13.49
C MET A 35 14.88 24.86 -14.38
N PRO A 36 15.24 24.72 -15.68
CA PRO A 36 14.54 23.81 -16.57
C PRO A 36 14.83 22.35 -16.22
N ARG A 37 13.81 21.49 -16.30
CA ARG A 37 13.98 20.04 -16.11
C ARG A 37 14.84 19.42 -17.22
N ARG A 38 15.49 18.28 -16.90
CA ARG A 38 16.27 17.43 -17.84
C ARG A 38 17.61 18.04 -18.31
N TYR A 39 18.18 18.96 -17.54
CA TYR A 39 19.54 19.47 -17.76
C TYR A 39 20.52 18.83 -16.77
N TYR A 40 21.70 18.43 -17.26
CA TYR A 40 22.75 17.81 -16.44
C TYR A 40 23.67 18.84 -15.79
N ALA A 41 23.83 20.01 -16.40
CA ALA A 41 24.63 21.12 -15.91
C ALA A 41 23.96 22.45 -16.24
N TYR A 42 24.18 23.45 -15.38
CA TYR A 42 23.65 24.81 -15.52
C TYR A 42 24.77 25.82 -15.75
N GLU A 43 25.75 25.48 -16.59
CA GLU A 43 26.84 26.37 -16.96
C GLU A 43 26.35 27.46 -17.92
N GLY A 44 26.74 28.72 -17.68
CA GLY A 44 26.40 29.85 -18.55
C GLY A 44 25.05 30.54 -18.28
N TYR A 45 24.26 30.07 -17.32
CA TYR A 45 23.01 30.74 -16.91
C TYR A 45 23.28 31.81 -15.85
N SER A 46 23.47 33.06 -16.27
CA SER A 46 23.73 34.20 -15.37
C SER A 46 22.57 34.53 -14.42
N PHE A 47 21.35 34.06 -14.71
CA PHE A 47 20.17 34.29 -13.89
C PHE A 47 19.98 33.25 -12.77
N ILE A 48 20.72 32.14 -12.76
CA ILE A 48 20.60 31.11 -11.73
C ILE A 48 21.54 31.46 -10.57
N PRO A 49 21.01 31.71 -9.35
CA PRO A 49 21.84 32.08 -8.22
C PRO A 49 22.67 30.88 -7.71
N SER A 50 23.80 31.17 -7.05
CA SER A 50 24.62 30.13 -6.39
C SER A 50 23.86 29.32 -5.34
N SER A 51 22.82 29.90 -4.74
CA SER A 51 21.91 29.21 -3.82
C SER A 51 21.22 27.99 -4.46
N ALA A 52 20.97 28.01 -5.77
CA ALA A 52 20.37 26.89 -6.49
C ALA A 52 21.32 25.67 -6.49
N GLN A 53 22.62 25.89 -6.65
CA GLN A 53 23.64 24.83 -6.62
C GLN A 53 23.77 24.22 -5.22
N THR A 54 23.80 25.06 -4.18
CA THR A 54 23.77 24.60 -2.79
C THR A 54 22.53 23.75 -2.51
N LEU A 55 21.37 24.17 -3.02
CA LEU A 55 20.11 23.46 -2.82
C LEU A 55 20.06 22.12 -3.57
N ASN A 56 20.56 22.05 -4.81
CA ASN A 56 20.73 20.77 -5.53
C ASN A 56 21.68 19.80 -4.79
N THR A 57 22.74 20.33 -4.20
CA THR A 57 23.69 19.53 -3.40
C THR A 57 22.99 18.98 -2.16
N PHE A 58 22.24 19.81 -1.44
CA PHE A 58 21.42 19.39 -0.32
C PHE A 58 20.40 18.30 -0.72
N ILE A 59 19.65 18.52 -1.80
CA ILE A 59 18.69 17.54 -2.33
C ILE A 59 19.38 16.21 -2.61
N THR A 60 20.57 16.22 -3.20
CA THR A 60 21.34 15.01 -3.51
C THR A 60 21.71 14.25 -2.25
N VAL A 61 22.21 14.94 -1.21
CA VAL A 61 22.55 14.30 0.07
C VAL A 61 21.31 13.68 0.72
N VAL A 62 20.18 14.39 0.75
CA VAL A 62 18.93 13.85 1.30
C VAL A 62 18.42 12.69 0.46
N ALA A 63 18.50 12.76 -0.87
CA ALA A 63 18.07 11.68 -1.76
C ALA A 63 18.89 10.40 -1.55
N LEU A 64 20.21 10.51 -1.38
CA LEU A 64 21.06 9.37 -1.04
C LEU A 64 20.70 8.80 0.34
N PHE A 65 20.44 9.65 1.33
CA PHE A 65 19.98 9.20 2.64
C PHE A 65 18.64 8.44 2.57
N VAL A 66 17.64 8.99 1.86
CA VAL A 66 16.35 8.30 1.65
C VAL A 66 16.52 7.01 0.86
N ALA A 67 17.45 6.94 -0.10
CA ALA A 67 17.79 5.70 -0.80
C ALA A 67 18.30 4.63 0.18
N THR A 68 19.14 5.00 1.15
CA THR A 68 19.57 4.04 2.20
C THR A 68 18.41 3.60 3.09
N ALA A 69 17.41 4.45 3.33
CA ALA A 69 16.20 4.05 4.06
C ALA A 69 15.43 2.94 3.32
N GLN A 70 15.50 2.85 1.99
CA GLN A 70 14.88 1.74 1.26
C GLN A 70 15.51 0.38 1.60
N LEU A 71 16.80 0.36 1.97
CA LEU A 71 17.44 -0.86 2.47
C LEU A 71 16.80 -1.35 3.78
N LEU A 72 16.34 -0.44 4.63
CA LEU A 72 15.60 -0.80 5.85
C LEU A 72 14.28 -1.49 5.53
N PHE A 73 13.57 -1.03 4.49
CA PHE A 73 12.35 -1.69 4.01
C PHE A 73 12.64 -3.08 3.44
N LEU A 74 13.66 -3.21 2.59
CA LEU A 74 14.06 -4.50 2.03
C LEU A 74 14.48 -5.48 3.14
N TYR A 75 15.19 -5.00 4.15
CA TYR A 75 15.53 -5.77 5.33
C TYR A 75 14.27 -6.23 6.09
N ASN A 76 13.31 -5.32 6.35
CA ASN A 76 12.06 -5.67 7.02
C ASN A 76 11.29 -6.74 6.24
N LEU A 77 11.19 -6.60 4.91
CA LEU A 77 10.55 -7.56 4.03
C LEU A 77 11.22 -8.94 4.09
N ALA A 78 12.53 -9.00 3.89
CA ALA A 78 13.30 -10.25 3.90
C ALA A 78 13.25 -10.94 5.27
N TRP A 79 13.42 -10.18 6.35
CA TRP A 79 13.34 -10.70 7.71
C TRP A 79 11.95 -11.24 8.03
N SER A 80 10.90 -10.48 7.73
CA SER A 80 9.53 -10.89 8.03
C SER A 80 9.06 -12.08 7.19
N LEU A 81 9.58 -12.26 5.97
CA LEU A 81 9.28 -13.44 5.17
C LEU A 81 9.76 -14.73 5.84
N VAL A 82 10.93 -14.70 6.50
CA VAL A 82 11.51 -15.88 7.15
C VAL A 82 11.06 -16.01 8.60
N ARG A 83 11.05 -14.91 9.35
CA ARG A 83 10.92 -14.88 10.83
C ARG A 83 9.75 -14.03 11.34
N GLY A 84 8.96 -13.42 10.47
CA GLY A 84 7.82 -12.58 10.86
C GLY A 84 6.69 -13.38 11.52
N LYS A 85 5.79 -12.70 12.24
CA LYS A 85 4.61 -13.33 12.84
C LYS A 85 3.73 -13.94 11.75
N ARG A 86 3.14 -15.11 11.97
CA ARG A 86 2.18 -15.69 11.01
C ARG A 86 0.97 -14.76 10.91
N ALA A 87 0.58 -14.44 9.68
CA ALA A 87 -0.63 -13.67 9.41
C ALA A 87 -1.82 -14.63 9.34
N ASP A 88 -2.94 -14.20 9.94
CA ASP A 88 -4.24 -14.85 9.77
C ASP A 88 -4.77 -14.65 8.33
N SER A 89 -5.92 -15.25 8.00
CA SER A 89 -6.59 -15.04 6.70
C SER A 89 -6.93 -13.57 6.48
N ASN A 90 -7.38 -12.86 7.52
CA ASN A 90 -7.71 -11.44 7.50
C ASN A 90 -7.08 -10.69 8.70
N PRO A 91 -5.76 -10.42 8.68
CA PRO A 91 -5.05 -9.81 9.80
C PRO A 91 -5.43 -8.33 10.02
N TRP A 92 -6.02 -7.68 9.01
CA TRP A 92 -6.38 -6.26 9.05
C TRP A 92 -7.86 -6.01 9.29
N ARG A 93 -8.66 -7.08 9.45
CA ARG A 93 -10.13 -6.99 9.57
C ARG A 93 -10.74 -6.17 8.43
N ALA A 94 -10.29 -6.41 7.21
CA ALA A 94 -10.76 -5.70 6.02
C ALA A 94 -12.07 -6.33 5.49
N THR A 95 -13.10 -5.50 5.26
CA THR A 95 -14.48 -5.88 4.87
C THR A 95 -14.60 -6.45 3.47
N THR A 96 -13.59 -6.25 2.65
CA THR A 96 -13.57 -6.60 1.24
C THR A 96 -13.40 -8.09 0.98
N LEU A 97 -13.82 -8.52 -0.22
CA LEU A 97 -13.81 -9.92 -0.62
C LEU A 97 -12.39 -10.52 -0.73
N GLU A 98 -11.34 -9.76 -1.03
CA GLU A 98 -9.98 -10.34 -1.16
C GLU A 98 -9.45 -10.97 0.13
N TRP A 99 -10.05 -10.66 1.28
CA TRP A 99 -9.72 -11.23 2.60
C TRP A 99 -10.67 -12.34 3.05
N GLN A 100 -11.60 -12.77 2.18
CA GLN A 100 -12.66 -13.75 2.49
C GLN A 100 -12.56 -15.00 1.63
N THR A 101 -11.44 -15.20 0.95
CA THR A 101 -11.21 -16.41 0.18
C THR A 101 -11.15 -17.63 1.11
N PRO A 102 -11.68 -18.80 0.72
CA PRO A 102 -11.69 -19.98 1.58
C PRO A 102 -10.29 -20.48 1.95
N GLN A 103 -9.29 -20.20 1.10
CA GLN A 103 -7.88 -20.50 1.36
C GLN A 103 -7.04 -19.22 1.32
N THR A 104 -6.00 -19.17 2.17
CA THR A 104 -5.03 -18.07 2.21
C THR A 104 -3.60 -18.61 2.14
N PRO A 105 -2.83 -18.33 1.06
CA PRO A 105 -3.17 -17.48 -0.09
C PRO A 105 -4.25 -18.11 -1.00
N PRO A 106 -5.00 -17.28 -1.77
CA PRO A 106 -5.98 -17.78 -2.74
C PRO A 106 -5.30 -18.69 -3.78
N VAL A 107 -5.97 -19.80 -4.10
CA VAL A 107 -5.57 -20.69 -5.19
C VAL A 107 -6.37 -20.35 -6.45
N HIS A 108 -5.89 -20.82 -7.61
CA HIS A 108 -6.64 -20.70 -8.86
C HIS A 108 -8.10 -21.13 -8.70
N GLY A 109 -9.05 -20.31 -9.16
CA GLY A 109 -10.46 -20.47 -8.80
C GLY A 109 -10.76 -20.04 -7.36
N ASN A 110 -10.36 -18.81 -7.00
CA ASN A 110 -10.32 -18.25 -5.63
C ASN A 110 -11.60 -18.41 -4.77
N TRP A 111 -12.75 -18.71 -5.37
CA TRP A 111 -14.07 -18.75 -4.75
C TRP A 111 -14.70 -20.16 -4.69
N GLY A 112 -14.00 -21.18 -5.17
CA GLY A 112 -14.54 -22.55 -5.21
C GLY A 112 -15.71 -22.68 -6.20
N ALA A 113 -16.75 -23.43 -5.82
CA ALA A 113 -17.85 -23.80 -6.71
C ALA A 113 -18.95 -22.72 -6.86
N ALA A 114 -19.04 -21.77 -5.92
CA ALA A 114 -20.06 -20.73 -5.91
C ALA A 114 -19.44 -19.36 -5.66
N LEU A 115 -19.90 -18.36 -6.40
CA LEU A 115 -19.45 -16.98 -6.23
C LEU A 115 -20.01 -16.37 -4.93
N PRO A 116 -19.24 -15.52 -4.23
CA PRO A 116 -19.73 -14.83 -3.04
C PRO A 116 -20.82 -13.83 -3.43
N VAL A 117 -21.88 -13.78 -2.64
CA VAL A 117 -22.93 -12.77 -2.78
C VAL A 117 -22.57 -11.57 -1.94
N VAL A 118 -22.58 -10.38 -2.54
CA VAL A 118 -22.23 -9.14 -1.86
C VAL A 118 -23.50 -8.48 -1.33
N TYR A 119 -23.57 -8.26 -0.02
CA TYR A 119 -24.72 -7.63 0.64
C TYR A 119 -24.49 -6.16 0.99
N ARG A 120 -23.24 -5.71 0.98
CA ARG A 120 -22.85 -4.37 1.48
C ARG A 120 -21.61 -3.81 0.79
N TRP A 121 -21.32 -2.53 1.03
CA TRP A 121 -20.20 -1.84 0.39
C TRP A 121 -18.84 -2.29 0.91
N ALA A 122 -17.83 -2.14 0.06
CA ALA A 122 -16.45 -2.59 0.30
C ALA A 122 -15.80 -2.01 1.57
N TYR A 123 -16.23 -0.84 2.05
CA TYR A 123 -15.63 -0.14 3.20
C TYR A 123 -16.67 0.21 4.27
N GLU A 124 -17.74 -0.57 4.37
CA GLU A 124 -18.79 -0.36 5.37
C GLU A 124 -18.38 -0.93 6.72
N TYR A 125 -17.55 -0.16 7.44
CA TYR A 125 -17.16 -0.44 8.81
C TYR A 125 -18.20 0.09 9.81
N SER A 126 -18.33 -0.60 10.94
CA SER A 126 -19.28 -0.31 12.02
C SER A 126 -20.73 -0.09 11.53
N PRO A 127 -21.30 -1.03 10.74
CA PRO A 127 -22.69 -0.90 10.30
C PRO A 127 -23.64 -0.91 11.51
N PRO A 128 -24.70 -0.10 11.49
CA PRO A 128 -25.67 -0.06 12.59
C PRO A 128 -26.23 -1.45 12.93
N GLY A 129 -26.35 -1.76 14.22
CA GLY A 129 -26.96 -3.01 14.69
C GLY A 129 -26.03 -4.24 14.69
N HIS A 130 -24.72 -4.07 14.51
CA HIS A 130 -23.72 -5.12 14.67
C HIS A 130 -22.82 -4.81 15.89
N GLU A 131 -22.47 -5.84 16.66
CA GLU A 131 -21.55 -5.68 17.80
C GLU A 131 -20.09 -5.49 17.36
N GLU A 132 -19.73 -6.03 16.20
CA GLU A 132 -18.39 -5.91 15.64
C GLU A 132 -18.27 -4.72 14.68
N ASP A 133 -17.14 -4.00 14.76
CA ASP A 133 -16.80 -2.90 13.84
C ASP A 133 -16.52 -3.38 12.41
N PHE A 134 -16.38 -4.69 12.23
CA PHE A 134 -16.01 -5.33 10.99
C PHE A 134 -17.09 -6.34 10.61
N VAL A 135 -17.71 -6.16 9.45
CA VAL A 135 -18.69 -7.11 8.92
C VAL A 135 -18.34 -7.44 7.45
N PRO A 136 -17.90 -8.67 7.15
CA PRO A 136 -17.56 -9.14 5.80
C PRO A 136 -18.60 -8.80 4.72
N GLN A 137 -18.21 -8.32 3.54
CA GLN A 137 -19.14 -8.07 2.43
C GLN A 137 -20.09 -9.21 2.08
N ASN A 138 -19.66 -10.46 2.27
CA ASN A 138 -20.44 -11.64 1.94
C ASN A 138 -21.31 -12.19 3.09
N GLN A 139 -21.30 -11.53 4.25
CA GLN A 139 -22.12 -11.97 5.39
C GLN A 139 -23.56 -11.49 5.18
N PRO A 140 -24.56 -12.41 5.09
CA PRO A 140 -25.95 -12.03 4.91
C PRO A 140 -26.46 -11.18 6.08
N PRO A 141 -27.30 -10.15 5.83
CA PRO A 141 -28.02 -9.48 6.90
C PRO A 141 -29.02 -10.46 7.53
N ALA A 142 -29.36 -10.26 8.80
CA ALA A 142 -30.23 -11.16 9.57
C ALA A 142 -31.61 -11.43 8.92
N THR A 143 -32.05 -10.54 8.02
CA THR A 143 -33.35 -10.59 7.35
C THR A 143 -33.26 -11.00 5.87
N ALA A 144 -32.08 -11.35 5.34
CA ALA A 144 -31.95 -11.69 3.92
C ALA A 144 -32.53 -13.07 3.61
N PRO A 145 -33.30 -13.22 2.50
CA PRO A 145 -33.64 -14.53 1.96
C PRO A 145 -32.37 -15.27 1.48
N GLU A 146 -32.42 -16.61 1.49
CA GLU A 146 -31.33 -17.47 1.01
C GLU A 146 -30.98 -17.09 -0.44
N PRO A 147 -29.72 -16.75 -0.75
CA PRO A 147 -29.36 -16.30 -2.08
C PRO A 147 -29.48 -17.43 -3.11
N ALA A 148 -30.00 -17.12 -4.29
CA ALA A 148 -29.90 -18.00 -5.45
C ALA A 148 -28.43 -18.05 -5.90
N HIS A 149 -27.73 -19.14 -5.60
CA HIS A 149 -26.35 -19.35 -6.04
C HIS A 149 -26.34 -19.71 -7.54
N PRO A 150 -25.70 -18.91 -8.42
CA PRO A 150 -25.33 -19.40 -9.73
C PRO A 150 -24.24 -20.45 -9.54
N THR A 151 -24.59 -21.74 -9.69
CA THR A 151 -23.63 -22.84 -9.72
C THR A 151 -22.71 -22.65 -10.92
N LEU A 152 -21.41 -22.50 -10.67
CA LEU A 152 -20.41 -22.51 -11.74
C LEU A 152 -20.31 -23.94 -12.28
N GLU A 153 -20.35 -24.08 -13.61
CA GLU A 153 -20.15 -25.38 -14.24
C GLU A 153 -18.72 -25.87 -13.96
N PRO A 154 -18.46 -27.19 -13.82
CA PRO A 154 -17.17 -27.74 -13.39
C PRO A 154 -15.92 -27.34 -14.23
N GLY A 155 -16.12 -26.68 -15.38
CA GLY A 155 -15.07 -26.14 -16.25
C GLY A 155 -14.72 -24.66 -16.05
N GLU A 156 -15.63 -23.82 -15.55
CA GLU A 156 -15.40 -22.36 -15.46
C GLU A 156 -14.52 -21.97 -14.26
N ALA A 157 -14.47 -22.78 -13.21
CA ALA A 157 -13.65 -22.53 -12.02
C ALA A 157 -12.15 -22.87 -12.23
N ARG A 158 -11.76 -23.39 -13.40
CA ARG A 158 -10.41 -23.89 -13.71
C ARG A 158 -9.57 -22.96 -14.61
N GLU A 159 -10.12 -21.85 -15.08
CA GLU A 159 -9.43 -20.85 -15.93
C GLU A 159 -9.07 -19.55 -15.20
#